data_AF-A0A9D9M2Z1-F1
#
_entry.id   AF-A0A9D9M2Z1-F1
#
_cell.length_a   1.000
_cell.length_b   1.000
_cell.length_c   1.000
_cell.angle_alpha   90.00
_cell.angle_beta   90.00
_cell.angle_gamma   90.00
#
_symmetry.space_group_name_H-M   'P 1'
#
loop_
_entity.id
_entity.type
_entity.pdbx_description
1 polymer ?
#
loop_
_entity_poly.entity_id
_entity_poly.type
_entity_poly.pdbx_seq_one_letter_code
_entity_poly.pdbx_strand_id
1 'polypeptide(L)'
;MKRAFLIAIGLCCLLTAGAQSSPAAKARVAEIRKLYTQAKQDIANSEKKAKEGTPANETVVNSNYMLPGSGPGKCVTHYYYTLQEDENLGRYFFTPYFITNSYNVAAHTYYQEFLYDKEGDLVFYYEKNNQSGKDEETRLYFGSEAQGTGEEGLVHEINSSSRTMEPTFAIRVGAELTNAFHLLMNREF
;
A
#
# COMPACT_ATOMS: atom_id res chain seq x y z
N MET A 1 -7.49 62.31 33.59
CA MET A 1 -7.01 60.92 33.80
C MET A 1 -8.11 59.93 33.45
N LYS A 2 -8.14 59.41 32.21
CA LYS A 2 -8.95 58.25 31.82
C LYS A 2 -8.09 57.40 30.87
N ARG A 3 -7.90 56.14 31.25
CA ARG A 3 -6.94 55.20 30.68
C ARG A 3 -7.45 54.68 29.34
N ALA A 4 -6.60 54.76 28.30
CA ALA A 4 -6.80 54.11 27.02
C ALA A 4 -6.54 52.61 27.18
N PHE A 5 -7.52 51.77 26.82
CA PHE A 5 -7.37 50.32 26.76
C PHE A 5 -7.24 49.93 25.28
N LEU A 6 -6.00 49.79 24.83
CA LEU A 6 -5.64 49.23 23.52
C LEU A 6 -5.82 47.71 23.57
N ILE A 7 -6.92 47.21 23.03
CA ILE A 7 -7.08 45.78 22.77
C ILE A 7 -6.43 45.49 21.41
N ALA A 8 -5.13 45.17 21.45
CA ALA A 8 -4.43 44.55 20.34
C ALA A 8 -4.87 43.07 20.27
N ILE A 9 -5.89 42.79 19.45
CA ILE A 9 -6.21 41.41 19.06
C ILE A 9 -5.09 40.97 18.12
N GLY A 10 -4.12 40.27 18.71
CA GLY A 10 -3.06 39.59 18.01
C GLY A 10 -3.67 38.61 17.02
N LEU A 11 -3.61 38.99 15.75
CA LEU A 11 -3.74 38.13 14.59
C LEU A 11 -2.57 37.15 14.64
N CYS A 12 -2.67 36.15 15.51
CA CYS A 12 -1.76 35.04 15.58
C CYS A 12 -1.98 34.23 14.31
N CYS A 13 -1.12 34.48 13.33
CA CYS A 13 -1.03 33.75 12.09
C CYS A 13 -1.04 32.25 12.39
N LEU A 14 -2.20 31.63 12.19
CA LEU A 14 -2.35 30.19 11.95
C LEU A 14 -1.67 29.91 10.61
N LEU A 15 -0.34 29.98 10.59
CA LEU A 15 0.48 29.27 9.62
C LEU A 15 0.37 27.80 10.02
N THR A 16 -0.71 27.15 9.58
CA THR A 16 -0.68 25.71 9.37
C THR A 16 0.44 25.49 8.36
N ALA A 17 1.60 25.13 8.87
CA ALA A 17 2.73 24.65 8.11
C ALA A 17 2.25 23.39 7.37
N GLY A 18 1.65 23.58 6.19
CA GLY A 18 1.59 22.54 5.20
C GLY A 18 3.03 22.24 4.87
N ALA A 19 3.58 21.18 5.45
CA ALA A 19 4.91 20.69 5.15
C ALA A 19 5.01 20.59 3.64
N GLN A 20 5.69 21.56 3.01
CA GLN A 20 5.86 21.57 1.58
C GLN A 20 6.78 20.40 1.27
N SER A 21 6.20 19.32 0.75
CA SER A 21 6.97 18.19 0.26
C SER A 21 8.05 18.69 -0.70
N SER A 22 9.27 18.18 -0.50
CA SER A 22 10.42 18.58 -1.32
C SER A 22 10.13 18.33 -2.80
N PRO A 23 10.74 19.06 -3.74
CA PRO A 23 10.59 18.79 -5.17
C PRO A 23 10.89 17.33 -5.54
N ALA A 24 11.90 16.72 -4.89
CA ALA A 24 12.23 15.31 -5.04
C ALA A 24 11.09 14.39 -4.58
N ALA A 25 10.50 14.66 -3.41
CA ALA A 25 9.34 13.92 -2.89
C ALA A 25 8.14 13.99 -3.85
N LYS A 26 7.84 15.16 -4.41
CA LYS A 26 6.77 15.34 -5.39
C LYS A 26 7.02 14.57 -6.68
N ALA A 27 8.25 14.60 -7.19
CA ALA A 27 8.63 13.85 -8.38
C ALA A 27 8.48 12.34 -8.15
N ARG A 28 8.92 11.84 -6.98
CA ARG A 28 8.77 10.42 -6.61
C ARG A 28 7.30 10.00 -6.51
N VAL A 29 6.44 10.81 -5.88
CA VAL A 29 5.00 10.53 -5.84
C VAL A 29 4.39 10.47 -7.24
N ALA A 30 4.80 11.36 -8.15
CA ALA A 30 4.31 11.34 -9.53
C ALA A 30 4.75 10.07 -10.29
N GLU A 31 5.98 9.63 -10.10
CA GLU A 31 6.49 8.37 -10.63
C GLU A 31 5.70 7.17 -10.11
N ILE A 32 5.50 7.08 -8.79
CA ILE A 32 4.73 6.02 -8.15
C ILE A 32 3.30 5.96 -8.69
N ARG A 33 2.65 7.12 -8.90
CA ARG A 33 1.31 7.17 -9.51
C ARG A 33 1.30 6.63 -10.94
N LYS A 34 2.36 6.85 -11.71
CA LYS A 34 2.51 6.28 -13.05
C LYS A 34 2.65 4.76 -12.98
N LEU A 35 3.51 4.25 -12.09
CA LEU A 35 3.67 2.81 -11.85
C LEU A 35 2.35 2.16 -11.42
N TYR A 36 1.64 2.77 -10.49
CA TYR A 36 0.34 2.31 -10.02
C TYR A 36 -0.68 2.26 -11.18
N THR A 37 -0.76 3.32 -11.97
CA THR A 37 -1.67 3.38 -13.13
C THR A 37 -1.35 2.27 -14.13
N GLN A 38 -0.07 2.05 -14.42
CA GLN A 38 0.39 0.99 -15.31
C GLN A 38 0.01 -0.40 -14.75
N ALA A 39 0.27 -0.67 -13.47
CA ALA A 39 -0.09 -1.92 -12.82
C ALA A 39 -1.60 -2.20 -12.92
N LYS A 40 -2.46 -1.21 -12.66
CA LYS A 40 -3.93 -1.38 -12.80
C LYS A 40 -4.36 -1.67 -14.24
N GLN A 41 -3.70 -1.05 -15.23
CA GLN A 41 -3.95 -1.33 -16.64
C GLN A 41 -3.52 -2.76 -17.02
N ASP A 42 -2.35 -3.20 -16.55
CA ASP A 42 -1.84 -4.54 -16.81
C ASP A 42 -2.72 -5.62 -16.19
N ILE A 43 -3.20 -5.40 -14.96
CA ILE A 43 -4.19 -6.26 -14.30
C ILE A 43 -5.49 -6.32 -15.13
N ALA A 44 -6.06 -5.18 -15.51
CA ALA A 44 -7.30 -5.15 -16.29
C ALA A 44 -7.14 -5.86 -17.65
N ASN A 45 -5.98 -5.70 -18.30
CA ASN A 45 -5.65 -6.40 -19.55
C ASN A 45 -5.49 -7.90 -19.34
N SER A 46 -4.85 -8.32 -18.25
CA SER A 46 -4.67 -9.72 -17.87
C SER A 46 -6.02 -10.39 -17.58
N GLU A 47 -6.90 -9.74 -16.82
CA GLU A 47 -8.25 -10.23 -16.52
C GLU A 47 -9.11 -10.34 -17.79
N LYS A 48 -8.97 -9.40 -18.72
CA LYS A 48 -9.65 -9.48 -20.02
C LYS A 48 -9.17 -10.69 -20.82
N LYS A 49 -7.84 -10.89 -20.90
CA LYS A 49 -7.24 -12.05 -21.58
C LYS A 49 -7.64 -13.38 -20.94
N ALA A 50 -7.76 -13.42 -19.61
CA ALA A 50 -8.27 -14.58 -18.87
C ALA A 50 -9.68 -14.97 -19.28
N LYS A 51 -10.57 -13.98 -19.46
CA LYS A 51 -11.93 -14.21 -19.98
C LYS A 51 -11.94 -14.71 -21.43
N GLU A 52 -10.91 -14.39 -22.20
CA GLU A 52 -10.69 -14.87 -23.57
C GLU A 52 -9.96 -16.22 -23.62
N GLY A 53 -9.65 -16.84 -22.47
CA GLY A 53 -9.05 -18.17 -22.36
C GLY A 53 -7.52 -18.20 -22.25
N THR A 54 -6.86 -17.04 -22.17
CA THR A 54 -5.41 -16.94 -21.93
C THR A 54 -5.14 -16.80 -20.43
N PRO A 55 -4.36 -17.71 -19.78
CA PRO A 55 -4.10 -17.61 -18.35
C PRO A 55 -3.55 -16.25 -17.93
N ALA A 56 -4.10 -15.69 -16.85
CA ALA A 56 -3.55 -14.50 -16.19
C ALA A 56 -2.32 -14.88 -15.36
N ASN A 57 -1.31 -14.01 -15.30
CA ASN A 57 -0.21 -14.11 -14.34
C ASN A 57 -0.68 -13.67 -12.96
N GLU A 58 -1.56 -14.48 -12.38
CA GLU A 58 -2.25 -14.21 -11.14
C GLU A 58 -2.36 -15.48 -10.31
N THR A 59 -2.22 -15.34 -9.00
CA THR A 59 -2.52 -16.39 -8.02
C THR A 59 -3.49 -15.83 -7.01
N VAL A 60 -4.60 -16.52 -6.77
CA VAL A 60 -5.63 -16.11 -5.81
C VAL A 60 -5.64 -17.07 -4.62
N VAL A 61 -5.37 -16.54 -3.43
CA VAL A 61 -5.44 -17.29 -2.17
C VAL A 61 -6.72 -16.91 -1.45
N ASN A 62 -7.55 -17.90 -1.16
CA ASN A 62 -8.74 -17.75 -0.35
C ASN A 62 -8.49 -18.39 1.02
N SER A 63 -8.61 -17.61 2.09
CA SER A 63 -8.45 -18.11 3.46
C SER A 63 -9.71 -17.82 4.26
N ASN A 64 -10.22 -18.84 4.94
CA ASN A 64 -11.27 -18.69 5.94
C ASN A 64 -10.61 -18.81 7.31
N TYR A 65 -10.98 -17.94 8.24
CA TYR A 65 -10.42 -17.93 9.59
C TYR A 65 -11.50 -17.70 10.63
N MET A 66 -11.19 -18.02 11.88
CA MET A 66 -12.07 -17.83 13.02
C MET A 66 -11.32 -17.03 14.08
N LEU A 67 -11.75 -15.80 14.34
CA LEU A 67 -11.17 -14.97 15.39
C LEU A 67 -12.04 -15.07 16.65
N PRO A 68 -11.45 -15.45 17.81
CA PRO A 68 -12.16 -15.42 19.08
C PRO A 68 -12.82 -14.06 19.32
N GLY A 69 -14.12 -14.07 19.62
CA GLY A 69 -14.90 -12.85 19.88
C GLY A 69 -15.28 -12.01 18.64
N SER A 70 -14.78 -12.33 17.44
CA SER A 70 -15.13 -11.62 16.20
C SER A 70 -15.87 -12.49 15.18
N GLY A 71 -15.88 -13.82 15.37
CA GLY A 71 -16.57 -14.76 14.51
C GLY A 71 -15.77 -15.16 13.26
N PRO A 72 -16.44 -15.77 12.26
CA PRO A 72 -15.79 -16.20 11.03
C PRO A 72 -15.41 -15.00 10.17
N GLY A 73 -14.21 -15.05 9.60
CA GLY A 73 -13.71 -14.08 8.64
C GLY A 73 -13.26 -14.76 7.36
N LYS A 74 -13.25 -13.98 6.28
CA LYS A 74 -12.69 -14.37 4.99
C LYS A 74 -11.58 -13.40 4.62
N CYS A 75 -10.53 -13.93 4.02
CA CYS A 75 -9.46 -13.19 3.40
C CYS A 75 -9.33 -13.67 1.95
N VAL A 76 -9.23 -12.73 1.01
CA VAL A 76 -8.93 -13.02 -0.39
C VAL A 76 -7.72 -12.18 -0.77
N THR A 77 -6.64 -12.86 -1.12
CA THR A 77 -5.40 -12.22 -1.55
C THR A 77 -5.14 -12.56 -3.01
N HIS A 78 -5.00 -11.53 -3.84
CA HIS A 78 -4.59 -11.67 -5.23
C HIS A 78 -3.13 -11.26 -5.35
N TYR A 79 -2.31 -12.12 -5.94
CA TYR A 79 -0.92 -11.86 -6.26
C TYR A 79 -0.80 -11.73 -7.78
N TYR A 80 -0.41 -10.55 -8.26
CA TYR A 80 -0.09 -10.32 -9.67
C TYR A 80 1.42 -10.26 -9.82
N TYR A 81 1.96 -11.08 -10.73
CA TYR A 81 3.40 -11.31 -10.79
C TYR A 81 3.94 -11.34 -12.21
N THR A 82 5.27 -11.23 -12.28
CA THR A 82 6.05 -11.43 -13.49
C THR A 82 7.08 -12.52 -13.27
N LEU A 83 7.55 -13.11 -14.36
CA LEU A 83 8.69 -14.03 -14.33
C LEU A 83 9.97 -13.19 -14.48
N GLN A 84 10.89 -13.32 -13.54
CA GLN A 84 12.21 -12.70 -13.58
C GLN A 84 13.28 -13.78 -13.71
N GLU A 85 14.37 -13.45 -14.40
CA GLU A 85 15.53 -14.32 -14.54
C GLU A 85 16.63 -13.86 -13.57
N ASP A 86 17.13 -14.79 -12.76
CA ASP A 86 18.37 -14.59 -12.01
C ASP A 86 19.52 -14.95 -12.95
N GLU A 87 20.15 -13.93 -13.54
CA GLU A 87 21.28 -14.10 -14.45
C GLU A 87 22.46 -14.83 -13.80
N ASN A 88 22.62 -14.73 -12.47
CA ASN A 88 23.73 -15.38 -11.75
C ASN A 88 23.47 -16.87 -11.51
N LEU A 89 22.21 -17.25 -11.32
CA LEU A 89 21.81 -18.64 -11.05
C LEU A 89 21.27 -19.36 -12.27
N GLY A 90 20.97 -18.66 -13.37
CA GLY A 90 20.32 -19.20 -14.57
C GLY A 90 18.93 -19.75 -14.26
N ARG A 91 18.22 -19.17 -13.28
CA ARG A 91 16.92 -19.65 -12.78
C ARG A 91 15.87 -18.57 -12.95
N TYR A 92 14.66 -19.00 -13.30
CA TYR A 92 13.51 -18.12 -13.30
C TYR A 92 12.80 -18.17 -11.95
N PHE A 93 12.34 -17.02 -11.47
CA PHE A 93 11.54 -16.90 -10.26
C PHE A 93 10.37 -15.97 -10.51
N PHE A 94 9.25 -16.23 -9.82
CA PHE A 94 8.11 -15.35 -9.86
C PHE A 94 8.29 -14.22 -8.84
N THR A 95 8.05 -12.99 -9.27
CA THR A 95 8.13 -11.78 -8.43
C THR A 95 6.81 -11.02 -8.50
N PRO A 96 6.15 -10.76 -7.35
CA PRO A 96 4.93 -9.98 -7.34
C PRO A 96 5.24 -8.50 -7.61
N TYR A 97 4.48 -7.87 -8.50
CA TYR A 97 4.53 -6.42 -8.70
C TYR A 97 3.34 -5.71 -8.07
N PHE A 98 2.23 -6.43 -7.85
CA PHE A 98 1.03 -5.89 -7.23
C PHE A 98 0.33 -6.97 -6.40
N ILE A 99 -0.09 -6.62 -5.19
CA ILE A 99 -0.86 -7.50 -4.31
C ILE A 99 -2.12 -6.76 -3.88
N THR A 100 -3.27 -7.42 -3.95
CA THR A 100 -4.49 -6.93 -3.30
C THR A 100 -4.90 -7.88 -2.19
N ASN A 101 -5.42 -7.34 -1.10
CA ASN A 101 -5.84 -8.10 0.05
C ASN A 101 -7.17 -7.58 0.57
N SER A 102 -8.20 -8.42 0.53
CA SER A 102 -9.55 -8.08 1.00
C SER A 102 -9.93 -8.98 2.15
N TYR A 103 -10.28 -8.41 3.31
CA TYR A 103 -10.67 -9.20 4.47
C TYR A 103 -11.69 -8.50 5.35
N ASN A 104 -12.36 -9.26 6.22
CA ASN A 104 -13.31 -8.72 7.19
C ASN A 104 -12.97 -9.13 8.63
N VAL A 105 -12.98 -8.18 9.54
CA VAL A 105 -12.84 -8.43 10.99
C VAL A 105 -14.08 -7.91 11.68
N ALA A 106 -14.84 -8.82 12.31
CA ALA A 106 -16.17 -8.53 12.84
C ALA A 106 -17.07 -7.87 11.77
N ALA A 107 -17.59 -6.68 12.04
CA ALA A 107 -18.45 -5.92 11.12
C ALA A 107 -17.66 -5.02 10.12
N HIS A 108 -16.33 -5.03 10.19
CA HIS A 108 -15.49 -4.14 9.37
C HIS A 108 -14.88 -4.88 8.18
N THR A 109 -14.86 -4.22 7.04
CA THR A 109 -14.22 -4.68 5.81
C THR A 109 -12.99 -3.83 5.53
N TYR A 110 -11.93 -4.48 5.09
CA TYR A 110 -10.65 -3.89 4.73
C TYR A 110 -10.31 -4.30 3.31
N TYR A 111 -9.80 -3.35 2.55
CA TYR A 111 -9.24 -3.54 1.22
C TYR A 111 -7.88 -2.87 1.19
N GLN A 112 -6.86 -3.63 0.86
CA GLN A 112 -5.48 -3.17 0.81
C GLN A 112 -4.88 -3.45 -0.56
N GLU A 113 -4.02 -2.54 -1.03
CA GLU A 113 -3.21 -2.72 -2.22
C GLU A 113 -1.74 -2.40 -1.90
N PHE A 114 -0.85 -3.23 -2.41
CA PHE A 114 0.59 -3.11 -2.27
C PHE A 114 1.21 -3.11 -3.66
N LEU A 115 1.94 -2.05 -4.00
CA LEU A 115 2.66 -1.91 -5.26
C LEU A 115 4.15 -1.96 -4.98
N TYR A 116 4.83 -2.81 -5.74
CA TYR A 116 6.27 -2.99 -5.68
C TYR A 116 6.93 -2.41 -6.93
N ASP A 117 8.15 -1.91 -6.81
CA ASP A 117 8.97 -1.58 -7.98
C ASP A 117 9.66 -2.82 -8.57
N LYS A 118 10.53 -2.61 -9.55
CA LYS A 118 11.20 -3.70 -10.27
C LYS A 118 12.26 -4.40 -9.41
N GLU A 119 12.76 -3.71 -8.39
CA GLU A 119 13.68 -4.24 -7.38
C GLU A 119 12.94 -5.10 -6.33
N GLY A 120 11.60 -5.01 -6.27
CA GLY A 120 10.78 -5.72 -5.30
C GLY A 120 10.51 -4.92 -4.03
N ASP A 121 10.83 -3.62 -4.03
CA ASP A 121 10.61 -2.76 -2.88
C ASP A 121 9.18 -2.23 -2.86
N LEU A 122 8.57 -2.20 -1.67
CA LEU A 122 7.24 -1.59 -1.51
C LEU A 122 7.33 -0.09 -1.74
N VAL A 123 6.69 0.40 -2.81
CA VAL A 123 6.71 1.83 -3.18
C VAL A 123 5.38 2.53 -2.94
N PHE A 124 4.28 1.79 -2.84
CA PHE A 124 2.98 2.35 -2.53
C PHE A 124 2.08 1.38 -1.78
N TYR A 125 1.34 1.94 -0.83
CA TYR A 125 0.30 1.27 -0.10
C TYR A 125 -0.99 2.08 -0.15
N TYR A 126 -2.10 1.39 -0.38
CA TYR A 126 -3.44 1.92 -0.25
C TYR A 126 -4.26 1.03 0.67
N GLU A 127 -5.00 1.65 1.58
CA GLU A 127 -6.05 1.00 2.35
C GLU A 127 -7.36 1.75 2.18
N LYS A 128 -8.43 0.99 1.99
CA LYS A 128 -9.80 1.42 2.22
C LYS A 128 -10.44 0.54 3.28
N ASN A 129 -11.07 1.15 4.28
CA ASN A 129 -11.83 0.43 5.28
C ASN A 129 -13.14 1.16 5.61
N ASN A 130 -14.06 0.49 6.32
CA ASN A 130 -15.32 1.08 6.77
C ASN A 130 -15.41 1.14 8.31
N GLN A 131 -14.26 1.36 8.96
CA GLN A 131 -14.21 1.38 10.42
C GLN A 131 -15.14 2.45 10.98
N SER A 132 -15.86 2.13 12.06
CA SER A 132 -16.87 3.02 12.66
C SER A 132 -18.01 3.49 11.73
N GLY A 133 -18.30 2.73 10.67
CA GLY A 133 -19.40 3.02 9.74
C GLY A 133 -19.12 4.19 8.79
N LYS A 134 -17.86 4.60 8.66
CA LYS A 134 -17.41 5.61 7.69
C LYS A 134 -16.36 5.00 6.78
N ASP A 135 -16.43 5.32 5.49
CA ASP A 135 -15.38 4.97 4.55
C ASP A 135 -14.13 5.82 4.86
N GLU A 136 -13.04 5.15 5.22
CA GLU A 136 -11.73 5.74 5.46
C GLU A 136 -10.74 5.24 4.42
N GLU A 137 -9.83 6.11 3.99
CA GLU A 137 -8.79 5.81 3.02
C GLU A 137 -7.42 6.28 3.53
N THR A 138 -6.42 5.42 3.38
CA THR A 138 -5.02 5.74 3.66
C THR A 138 -4.19 5.47 2.41
N ARG A 139 -3.29 6.39 2.06
CA ARG A 139 -2.32 6.23 0.97
C ARG A 139 -0.94 6.59 1.48
N LEU A 140 0.01 5.66 1.38
CA LEU A 140 1.40 5.84 1.76
C LEU A 140 2.29 5.69 0.53
N TYR A 141 3.23 6.61 0.37
CA TYR A 141 4.19 6.63 -0.72
C TYR A 141 5.60 6.48 -0.14
N PHE A 142 6.37 5.53 -0.65
CA PHE A 142 7.71 5.23 -0.14
C PHE A 142 8.81 5.63 -1.14
N GLY A 143 9.92 6.13 -0.61
CA GLY A 143 11.14 6.45 -1.35
C GLY A 143 12.11 5.27 -1.36
N SER A 144 13.06 5.32 -2.27
CA SER A 144 14.09 4.28 -2.46
C SER A 144 15.13 4.19 -1.33
N GLU A 145 15.16 5.14 -0.40
CA GLU A 145 16.09 5.15 0.76
C GLU A 145 15.52 4.44 2.00
N ALA A 146 14.31 3.85 1.91
CA ALA A 146 13.58 3.33 3.07
C ALA A 146 14.14 2.03 3.69
N GLN A 147 15.09 1.35 3.04
CA GLN A 147 15.58 0.06 3.49
C GLN A 147 17.00 0.16 4.04
N GLY A 148 17.15 0.46 5.35
CA GLY A 148 18.43 0.25 6.03
C GLY A 148 18.69 1.00 7.34
N THR A 149 17.98 2.10 7.65
CA THR A 149 18.40 3.00 8.74
C THR A 149 17.38 3.25 9.85
N GLY A 150 16.17 2.70 9.79
CA GLY A 150 15.18 2.82 10.87
C GLY A 150 14.47 4.18 10.97
N GLU A 151 14.82 5.16 10.12
CA GLU A 151 13.97 6.31 9.80
C GLU A 151 13.33 6.03 8.43
N GLU A 152 12.09 5.55 8.45
CA GLU A 152 11.44 4.93 7.31
C GLU A 152 11.13 5.95 6.21
N GLY A 153 11.51 5.61 4.97
CA GLY A 153 11.42 6.47 3.78
C GLY A 153 10.00 6.75 3.28
N LEU A 154 9.05 7.05 4.18
CA LEU A 154 7.76 7.63 3.84
C LEU A 154 7.99 9.01 3.21
N VAL A 155 7.66 9.12 1.94
CA VAL A 155 7.79 10.36 1.16
C VAL A 155 6.52 11.21 1.28
N HIS A 156 5.37 10.56 1.41
CA HIS A 156 4.09 11.24 1.51
C HIS A 156 3.01 10.34 2.11
N GLU A 157 2.15 10.91 2.94
CA GLU A 157 0.93 10.30 3.45
C GLU A 157 -0.28 11.16 3.05
N ILE A 158 -1.32 10.50 2.57
CA ILE A 158 -2.66 11.08 2.43
C ILE A 158 -3.59 10.21 3.25
N ASN A 159 -4.20 10.80 4.27
CA ASN A 159 -5.04 10.10 5.21
C ASN A 159 -6.37 10.84 5.37
N SER A 160 -7.48 10.16 5.08
CA SER A 160 -8.83 10.64 5.39
C SER A 160 -9.38 10.05 6.69
N SER A 161 -8.68 9.07 7.28
CA SER A 161 -8.98 8.48 8.57
C SER A 161 -8.66 9.44 9.72
N SER A 162 -9.39 9.26 10.81
CA SER A 162 -9.03 9.84 12.12
C SER A 162 -7.83 9.16 12.78
N ARG A 163 -7.36 8.04 12.21
CA ARG A 163 -6.26 7.23 12.72
C ARG A 163 -5.06 7.31 11.79
N THR A 164 -3.92 7.67 12.34
CA THR A 164 -2.63 7.53 11.66
C THR A 164 -2.26 6.05 11.63
N MET A 165 -2.10 5.48 10.44
CA MET A 165 -1.51 4.16 10.29
C MET A 165 0.01 4.31 10.30
N GLU A 166 0.68 3.54 11.14
CA GLU A 166 2.14 3.50 11.17
C GLU A 166 2.68 2.91 9.85
N PRO A 167 3.57 3.60 9.12
CA PRO A 167 4.15 3.09 7.87
C PRO A 167 4.82 1.70 8.04
N THR A 168 5.48 1.49 9.18
CA THR A 168 6.02 0.19 9.62
C THR A 168 5.04 -0.97 9.46
N PHE A 169 3.74 -0.74 9.71
CA PHE A 169 2.71 -1.76 9.62
C PHE A 169 2.48 -2.19 8.17
N ALA A 170 2.35 -1.22 7.25
CA ALA A 170 2.17 -1.49 5.83
C ALA A 170 3.37 -2.23 5.24
N ILE A 171 4.59 -1.81 5.60
CA ILE A 171 5.84 -2.48 5.19
C ILE A 171 5.87 -3.93 5.68
N ARG A 172 5.59 -4.16 6.97
CA ARG A 172 5.59 -5.51 7.54
C ARG A 172 4.57 -6.42 6.88
N VAL A 173 3.33 -5.95 6.70
CA VAL A 173 2.28 -6.75 6.05
C VAL A 173 2.64 -7.03 4.59
N GLY A 174 3.17 -6.05 3.86
CA GLY A 174 3.65 -6.25 2.49
C GLY A 174 4.75 -7.32 2.41
N ALA A 175 5.71 -7.27 3.33
CA ALA A 175 6.78 -8.27 3.43
C ALA A 175 6.24 -9.68 3.77
N GLU A 176 5.29 -9.80 4.70
CA GLU A 176 4.65 -11.07 5.05
C GLU A 176 3.90 -11.68 3.85
N LEU A 177 3.14 -10.87 3.11
CA LEU A 177 2.43 -11.31 1.90
C LEU A 177 3.41 -11.73 0.79
N THR A 178 4.49 -10.97 0.59
CA THR A 178 5.53 -11.29 -0.40
C THR A 178 6.26 -12.58 -0.04
N ASN A 179 6.59 -12.80 1.24
CA ASN A 179 7.17 -14.04 1.71
C ASN A 179 6.23 -15.23 1.52
N ALA A 180 4.94 -15.07 1.83
CA ALA A 180 3.94 -16.10 1.58
C ALA A 180 3.84 -16.45 0.09
N PHE A 181 3.88 -15.44 -0.79
CA PHE A 181 3.92 -15.66 -2.24
C PHE A 181 5.12 -16.47 -2.70
N HIS A 182 6.33 -16.13 -2.24
CA HIS A 182 7.54 -16.88 -2.61
C HIS A 182 7.50 -18.33 -2.13
N LEU A 183 6.97 -18.59 -0.92
CA LEU A 183 6.75 -19.95 -0.44
C LEU A 183 5.74 -20.74 -1.28
N LEU A 184 4.75 -20.06 -1.87
CA LEU A 184 3.73 -20.68 -2.72
C LEU A 184 4.25 -20.95 -4.14
N MET A 185 4.96 -19.99 -4.74
CA MET A 185 5.28 -20.02 -6.17
C MET A 185 6.68 -20.56 -6.49
N ASN A 186 7.62 -20.45 -5.55
CA ASN A 186 9.02 -20.77 -5.78
C ASN A 186 9.52 -21.97 -4.93
N ARG A 187 8.61 -22.82 -4.42
CA ARG A 187 8.99 -24.10 -3.83
C ARG A 187 9.55 -25.01 -4.93
N GLU A 188 10.79 -25.45 -4.75
CA GLU A 188 11.61 -26.17 -5.73
C GLU A 188 10.82 -27.09 -6.69
N PHE A 189 10.88 -26.72 -7.98
CA PHE A 189 10.76 -27.63 -9.11
C PHE A 189 12.15 -27.87 -9.70
#